data_AF-A0A0T1SCA7-F1
#
_entry.id   AF-A0A0T1SCA7-F1
#
_cell.length_a   1.000
_cell.length_b   1.000
_cell.length_c   1.000
_cell.angle_alpha   90.00
_cell.angle_beta   90.00
_cell.angle_gamma   90.00
#
_symmetry.space_group_name_H-M   'P 1'
#
loop_
_entity.id
_entity.type
_entity.pdbx_description
1 polymer ?
#
loop_
_entity_poly.entity_id
_entity_poly.type
_entity_poly.pdbx_seq_one_letter_code
_entity_poly.pdbx_strand_id
1 'polypeptide(L)'
;MTDDIRPLAVFDLDNTLAATSHRQHFLEGRPKDWDGFFAAAPDDPPLAEGVALCAEAAEECDIVYLTGRPERCRRDTLEWLAAQGLPDGPVHMRRNRDFRPARVTKVEILRRLAAERPVRMLVDDDLLVCDAAEEAGFTVVRAGWATPSHALSDAQEKEGRT
;
A
#
# COMPACT_ATOMS: atom_id res chain seq x y z
N MET A 1 29.25 -17.27 -9.42
CA MET A 1 28.05 -17.56 -8.61
C MET A 1 27.11 -16.42 -8.91
N THR A 2 26.08 -16.67 -9.71
CA THR A 2 25.00 -15.68 -9.85
C THR A 2 24.37 -15.61 -8.48
N ASP A 3 24.48 -14.48 -7.79
CA ASP A 3 23.57 -14.19 -6.68
C ASP A 3 22.17 -14.37 -7.28
N ASP A 4 21.43 -15.37 -6.80
CA ASP A 4 20.01 -15.50 -7.13
C ASP A 4 19.33 -14.31 -6.48
N ILE A 5 19.19 -13.23 -7.25
CA ILE A 5 18.49 -12.03 -6.83
C ILE A 5 17.04 -12.44 -6.58
N ARG A 6 16.66 -12.49 -5.31
CA ARG A 6 15.27 -12.77 -4.91
C ARG A 6 14.33 -11.79 -5.61
N PRO A 7 13.15 -12.21 -6.10
CA PRO A 7 12.20 -11.27 -6.66
C PRO A 7 11.61 -10.37 -5.56
N LEU A 8 10.93 -9.29 -5.96
CA LEU A 8 10.24 -8.38 -5.07
C LEU A 8 8.78 -8.83 -4.87
N ALA A 9 8.30 -8.83 -3.63
CA ALA A 9 6.87 -8.87 -3.33
C ALA A 9 6.45 -7.50 -2.81
N VAL A 10 5.55 -6.83 -3.53
CA VAL A 10 5.13 -5.46 -3.25
C VAL A 10 3.80 -5.48 -2.52
N PHE A 11 3.72 -4.85 -1.36
CA PHE A 11 2.52 -4.78 -0.54
C PHE A 11 2.06 -3.33 -0.36
N ASP A 12 0.79 -3.07 -0.62
CA ASP A 12 0.11 -1.90 -0.08
C ASP A 12 -0.09 -2.02 1.44
N LEU A 13 -0.43 -0.91 2.09
CA LEU A 13 -0.72 -0.85 3.52
C LEU A 13 -2.22 -0.74 3.83
N ASP A 14 -2.89 0.28 3.31
CA ASP A 14 -4.22 0.65 3.80
C ASP A 14 -5.24 -0.37 3.28
N ASN A 15 -5.99 -1.03 4.17
CA ASN A 15 -6.86 -2.17 3.88
C ASN A 15 -6.19 -3.41 3.29
N THR A 16 -4.88 -3.38 3.06
CA THR A 16 -4.08 -4.54 2.66
C THR A 16 -3.41 -5.18 3.88
N LEU A 17 -2.58 -4.42 4.61
CA LEU A 17 -1.92 -4.86 5.85
C LEU A 17 -2.55 -4.24 7.10
N ALA A 18 -3.14 -3.05 6.96
CA ALA A 18 -3.61 -2.20 8.05
C ALA A 18 -5.09 -1.86 7.85
N ALA A 19 -5.95 -2.26 8.79
CA ALA A 19 -7.39 -1.98 8.70
C ALA A 19 -7.65 -0.49 8.93
N THR A 20 -8.26 0.17 7.95
CA THR A 20 -8.49 1.64 8.01
C THR A 20 -9.87 2.01 8.56
N SER A 21 -10.70 1.03 8.89
CA SER A 21 -12.14 1.22 9.16
C SER A 21 -12.44 2.25 10.25
N HIS A 22 -11.66 2.30 11.34
CA HIS A 22 -11.90 3.22 12.46
C HIS A 22 -11.70 4.69 12.09
N ARG A 23 -10.89 4.98 11.07
CA ARG A 23 -10.61 6.35 10.60
C ARG A 23 -11.40 6.74 9.34
N GLN A 24 -12.25 5.87 8.80
CA GLN A 24 -13.04 6.20 7.60
C GLN A 24 -13.98 7.39 7.81
N HIS A 25 -14.47 7.60 9.03
CA HIS A 25 -15.37 8.70 9.38
C HIS A 25 -14.77 10.10 9.08
N PHE A 26 -13.45 10.25 9.07
CA PHE A 26 -12.78 11.50 8.68
C PHE A 26 -13.04 11.89 7.21
N LEU A 27 -13.40 10.92 6.36
CA LEU A 27 -13.62 11.11 4.92
C LEU A 27 -15.10 11.22 4.53
N GLU A 28 -16.01 11.07 5.48
CA GLU A 28 -17.46 11.15 5.24
C GLU A 28 -17.95 12.62 5.11
N GLY A 29 -17.27 13.53 5.80
CA GLY A 29 -17.58 14.96 5.81
C GLY A 29 -17.11 15.73 4.58
N ARG A 30 -17.66 16.94 4.39
CA ARG A 30 -17.18 17.91 3.39
C ARG A 30 -16.86 19.25 4.08
N PRO A 31 -15.60 19.75 4.02
CA PRO A 31 -14.43 19.10 3.40
C PRO A 31 -14.02 17.82 4.17
N LYS A 32 -13.36 16.88 3.46
CA LYS A 32 -12.76 15.69 4.08
C LYS A 32 -11.58 16.09 4.97
N ASP A 33 -11.44 15.45 6.12
CA ASP A 33 -10.35 15.67 7.07
C ASP A 33 -9.20 14.68 6.83
N TRP A 34 -8.35 15.02 5.86
CA TRP A 34 -7.18 14.20 5.54
C TRP A 34 -6.13 14.18 6.64
N ASP A 35 -5.98 15.29 7.36
CA ASP A 35 -4.98 15.38 8.42
C ASP A 35 -5.39 14.50 9.61
N GLY A 36 -6.67 14.52 10.00
CA GLY A 36 -7.23 13.60 10.98
C GLY A 36 -7.14 12.14 10.55
N PHE A 37 -7.48 11.83 9.29
CA PHE A 37 -7.37 10.47 8.73
C PHE A 37 -5.96 9.89 8.89
N PHE A 38 -4.93 10.64 8.48
CA PHE A 38 -3.55 10.15 8.55
C PHE A 38 -2.95 10.22 9.96
N ALA A 39 -3.37 11.16 10.80
CA ALA A 39 -2.94 11.20 12.19
C ALA A 39 -3.41 9.98 13.00
N ALA A 40 -4.54 9.36 12.61
CA ALA A 40 -5.06 8.15 13.22
C ALA A 40 -4.42 6.85 12.69
N ALA A 41 -3.46 6.93 11.76
CA ALA A 41 -2.78 5.78 11.19
C ALA A 41 -1.96 4.88 12.12
N PRO A 42 -1.29 5.42 13.15
CA PRO A 42 -0.58 4.58 14.12
C PRO A 42 -1.49 3.56 14.83
N ASP A 43 -2.79 3.85 14.89
CA ASP A 43 -3.78 3.01 15.59
C ASP A 43 -4.46 1.98 14.69
N ASP A 44 -4.03 1.84 13.43
CA ASP A 44 -4.60 0.85 12.50
C ASP A 44 -4.40 -0.58 13.04
N PRO A 45 -5.47 -1.38 13.22
CA PRO A 45 -5.33 -2.80 13.54
C PRO A 45 -4.68 -3.56 12.37
N PRO A 46 -3.78 -4.54 12.64
CA PRO A 46 -3.25 -5.39 11.57
C PRO A 46 -4.33 -6.29 10.98
N LEU A 47 -4.26 -6.52 9.67
CA LEU A 47 -5.08 -7.50 8.96
C LEU A 47 -4.32 -8.83 8.90
N ALA A 48 -4.81 -9.83 9.64
CA ALA A 48 -4.10 -11.09 9.86
C ALA A 48 -3.74 -11.81 8.54
N GLU A 49 -4.65 -11.83 7.58
CA GLU A 49 -4.47 -12.43 6.27
C GLU A 49 -3.33 -11.76 5.48
N GLY A 50 -3.32 -10.43 5.43
CA GLY A 50 -2.28 -9.66 4.75
C GLY A 50 -0.91 -9.81 5.43
N VAL A 51 -0.88 -9.76 6.77
CA VAL A 51 0.35 -9.95 7.55
C VAL A 51 0.94 -11.34 7.35
N ALA A 52 0.11 -12.40 7.39
CA ALA A 52 0.55 -13.77 7.16
C ALA A 52 1.11 -13.94 5.74
N LEU A 53 0.42 -13.41 4.72
CA LEU A 53 0.90 -13.45 3.33
C LEU A 53 2.22 -12.69 3.16
N CYS A 54 2.40 -11.56 3.84
CA CYS A 54 3.65 -10.79 3.81
C CYS A 54 4.81 -11.59 4.42
N ALA A 55 4.57 -12.25 5.56
CA ALA A 55 5.56 -13.09 6.22
C ALA A 55 5.94 -14.32 5.35
N GLU A 56 4.96 -15.01 4.77
CA GLU A 56 5.20 -16.14 3.87
C GLU A 56 5.97 -15.70 2.61
N ALA A 57 5.57 -14.59 1.98
CA ALA A 57 6.26 -14.06 0.81
C ALA A 57 7.73 -13.71 1.13
N ALA A 58 8.04 -13.29 2.35
CA ALA A 58 9.39 -12.96 2.80
C ALA A 58 10.30 -14.18 2.98
N GLU A 59 9.82 -15.41 2.79
CA GLU A 59 10.68 -16.60 2.71
C GLU A 59 11.38 -16.68 1.34
N GLU A 60 10.73 -16.21 0.27
CA GLU A 60 11.24 -16.31 -1.11
C GLU A 60 11.50 -14.95 -1.80
N CYS A 61 10.88 -13.87 -1.35
CA CYS A 61 10.95 -12.54 -1.96
C CYS A 61 11.55 -11.50 -1.00
N ASP A 62 12.17 -10.46 -1.54
CA ASP A 62 12.42 -9.26 -0.75
C ASP A 62 11.13 -8.42 -0.70
N ILE A 63 10.78 -7.90 0.47
CA ILE A 63 9.54 -7.15 0.67
C ILE A 63 9.75 -5.68 0.31
N VAL A 64 8.78 -5.11 -0.40
CA VAL A 64 8.69 -3.68 -0.68
C VAL A 64 7.30 -3.19 -0.30
N TYR A 65 7.23 -2.09 0.41
CA TYR A 65 5.96 -1.46 0.77
C TYR A 65 5.66 -0.31 -0.19
N LEU A 66 4.45 -0.26 -0.73
CA LEU A 66 4.00 0.76 -1.68
C LEU A 66 2.65 1.32 -1.26
N THR A 67 2.66 2.47 -0.59
CA THR A 67 1.46 3.04 0.03
C THR A 67 1.06 4.39 -0.53
N GLY A 68 -0.25 4.63 -0.55
CA GLY A 68 -0.84 5.96 -0.80
C GLY A 68 -0.60 6.96 0.34
N ARG A 69 -0.17 6.51 1.53
CA ARG A 69 0.15 7.40 2.65
C ARG A 69 1.19 8.44 2.23
N PRO A 70 1.04 9.70 2.65
CA PRO A 70 1.96 10.76 2.29
C PRO A 70 3.28 10.64 3.07
N GLU A 71 4.37 11.15 2.50
CA GLU A 71 5.72 11.13 3.10
C GLU A 71 5.79 11.68 4.53
N ARG A 72 4.91 12.62 4.90
CA ARG A 72 4.81 13.11 6.29
C ARG A 72 4.47 12.02 7.31
N CYS A 73 3.87 10.91 6.89
CA CYS A 73 3.52 9.75 7.72
C CYS A 73 4.65 8.72 7.82
N ARG A 74 5.83 8.96 7.23
CA ARG A 74 6.89 7.95 7.11
C ARG A 74 7.33 7.37 8.45
N ARG A 75 7.62 8.23 9.43
CA ARG A 75 8.06 7.78 10.76
C ARG A 75 7.03 6.84 11.38
N ASP A 76 5.79 7.32 11.48
CA ASP A 76 4.69 6.60 12.10
C ASP A 76 4.38 5.27 11.36
N THR A 77 4.52 5.27 10.03
CA THR A 77 4.37 4.06 9.21
C THR A 77 5.46 3.03 9.49
N LEU A 78 6.72 3.46 9.60
CA LEU A 78 7.83 2.56 9.91
C LEU A 78 7.73 2.00 11.33
N GLU A 79 7.35 2.82 12.30
CA GLU A 79 7.09 2.40 13.68
C GLU A 79 5.95 1.36 13.74
N TRP A 80 4.87 1.59 12.99
CA TRP A 80 3.77 0.64 12.89
C TRP A 80 4.20 -0.70 12.27
N LEU A 81 4.92 -0.68 11.14
CA LEU A 81 5.43 -1.89 10.49
C LEU A 81 6.29 -2.73 11.45
N ALA A 82 7.21 -2.09 12.15
CA ALA A 82 8.07 -2.74 13.13
C ALA A 82 7.27 -3.30 14.33
N ALA A 83 6.26 -2.57 14.82
CA ALA A 83 5.41 -3.02 15.91
C ALA A 83 4.58 -4.26 15.54
N GLN A 84 4.22 -4.42 14.27
CA GLN A 84 3.53 -5.62 13.77
C GLN A 84 4.46 -6.81 13.48
N GLY A 85 5.78 -6.64 13.62
CA GLY A 85 6.76 -7.68 13.31
C GLY A 85 6.85 -8.01 11.82
N LEU A 86 6.49 -7.06 10.95
CA LEU A 86 6.59 -7.24 9.51
C LEU A 86 8.05 -7.23 9.03
N PRO A 87 8.39 -7.93 7.93
CA PRO A 87 9.74 -7.97 7.39
C PRO A 87 10.29 -6.58 7.03
N ASP A 88 11.59 -6.38 7.18
CA ASP A 88 12.24 -5.15 6.74
C ASP A 88 12.15 -4.98 5.21
N GLY A 89 11.90 -3.76 4.75
CA GLY A 89 11.79 -3.45 3.33
C GLY A 89 11.71 -1.96 3.04
N PRO A 90 12.11 -1.50 1.83
CA PRO A 90 11.93 -0.11 1.44
C PRO A 90 10.43 0.25 1.38
N VAL A 91 10.11 1.44 1.88
CA VAL A 91 8.74 1.99 1.86
C VAL A 91 8.66 3.14 0.86
N HIS A 92 7.97 2.90 -0.25
CA HIS A 92 7.60 3.90 -1.23
C HIS A 92 6.28 4.54 -0.82
N MET A 93 6.31 5.86 -0.61
CA MET A 93 5.19 6.65 -0.13
C MET A 93 4.84 7.73 -1.15
N ARG A 94 3.63 8.26 -1.05
CA ARG A 94 3.20 9.37 -1.87
C ARG A 94 3.91 10.65 -1.43
N ARG A 95 4.41 11.44 -2.39
CA ARG A 95 4.99 12.76 -2.06
C ARG A 95 3.89 13.68 -1.51
N ASN A 96 4.21 14.48 -0.49
CA ASN A 96 3.23 15.35 0.22
C ASN A 96 2.38 16.30 -0.66
N ARG A 97 2.77 16.57 -1.91
CA ARG A 97 2.05 17.45 -2.84
C ARG A 97 1.73 16.76 -4.17
N ASP A 98 1.71 15.43 -4.20
CA ASP A 98 1.32 14.65 -5.37
C ASP A 98 -0.15 14.28 -5.30
N PHE A 99 -0.95 14.98 -6.11
CA PHE A 99 -2.40 14.80 -6.18
C PHE A 99 -2.85 13.95 -7.38
N ARG A 100 -1.98 13.10 -7.90
CA ARG A 100 -2.35 12.18 -8.98
C ARG A 100 -3.12 10.97 -8.43
N PRO A 101 -3.91 10.27 -9.26
CA PRO A 101 -4.57 9.03 -8.84
C PRO A 101 -3.56 7.98 -8.35
N ALA A 102 -3.94 7.17 -7.36
CA ALA A 102 -3.06 6.15 -6.79
C ALA A 102 -2.66 5.10 -7.83
N ARG A 103 -3.58 4.67 -8.71
CA ARG A 103 -3.26 3.76 -9.83
C ARG A 103 -2.11 4.26 -10.70
N VAL A 104 -2.04 5.59 -10.94
CA VAL A 104 -1.00 6.20 -11.77
C VAL A 104 0.35 6.15 -11.05
N THR A 105 0.38 6.61 -9.80
CA THR A 105 1.63 6.70 -9.03
C THR A 105 2.18 5.32 -8.67
N LYS A 106 1.31 4.39 -8.27
CA LYS A 106 1.70 3.02 -7.92
C LYS A 106 2.23 2.25 -9.14
N VAL A 107 1.56 2.31 -10.30
CA VAL A 107 2.06 1.65 -11.53
C VAL A 107 3.38 2.27 -12.01
N GLU A 108 3.56 3.58 -11.89
CA GLU A 108 4.85 4.23 -12.17
C GLU A 108 5.98 3.68 -11.29
N ILE A 109 5.73 3.47 -10.00
CA ILE A 109 6.71 2.92 -9.06
C ILE A 109 6.98 1.44 -9.36
N LEU A 110 5.93 0.64 -9.60
CA LEU A 110 6.06 -0.78 -9.98
C LEU A 110 6.94 -0.96 -11.22
N ARG A 111 6.74 -0.14 -12.26
CA ARG A 111 7.58 -0.18 -13.47
C ARG A 111 9.04 0.15 -13.19
N ARG A 112 9.33 1.07 -12.26
CA ARG A 112 10.71 1.39 -11.86
C ARG A 112 11.35 0.22 -11.11
N LEU A 113 10.63 -0.36 -10.15
CA LEU A 113 11.08 -1.54 -9.41
C LEU A 113 11.36 -2.71 -10.36
N ALA A 114 10.45 -2.97 -11.30
CA ALA A 114 10.55 -4.04 -12.29
C ALA A 114 11.71 -3.86 -13.28
N ALA A 115 12.17 -2.63 -13.50
CA ALA A 115 13.35 -2.36 -14.33
C ALA A 115 14.65 -2.78 -13.64
N GLU A 116 14.65 -2.87 -12.31
CA GLU A 116 15.82 -3.27 -11.51
C GLU A 116 15.78 -4.75 -11.15
N ARG A 117 14.60 -5.25 -10.74
CA ARG A 117 14.42 -6.61 -10.20
C ARG A 117 13.05 -7.18 -10.55
N PRO A 118 12.90 -8.50 -10.78
CA PRO A 118 11.59 -9.09 -11.03
C PRO A 118 10.61 -8.81 -9.89
N VAL A 119 9.41 -8.32 -10.20
CA VAL A 119 8.30 -8.20 -9.25
C VAL A 119 7.46 -9.47 -9.33
N ARG A 120 7.46 -10.27 -8.27
CA ARG A 120 6.68 -11.52 -8.18
C ARG A 120 5.19 -11.22 -8.13
N MET A 121 4.79 -10.24 -7.32
CA MET A 121 3.40 -9.84 -7.16
C MET A 121 3.28 -8.43 -6.57
N LEU A 122 2.14 -7.80 -6.87
CA LEU A 122 1.57 -6.70 -6.10
C LEU A 122 0.39 -7.23 -5.27
N VAL A 123 0.32 -6.85 -3.99
CA VAL A 123 -0.85 -7.08 -3.13
C VAL A 123 -1.48 -5.73 -2.80
N ASP A 124 -2.73 -5.52 -3.20
CA ASP A 124 -3.43 -4.23 -3.08
C ASP A 124 -4.96 -4.45 -2.95
N ASP A 125 -5.65 -3.60 -2.19
CA ASP A 125 -7.12 -3.66 -2.04
C ASP A 125 -7.84 -2.80 -3.08
N ASP A 126 -7.19 -1.75 -3.60
CA ASP A 126 -7.80 -0.83 -4.55
C ASP A 126 -7.92 -1.50 -5.92
N LEU A 127 -9.15 -1.83 -6.30
CA LEU A 127 -9.45 -2.49 -7.56
C LEU A 127 -8.96 -1.69 -8.78
N LEU A 128 -8.97 -0.36 -8.72
CA LEU A 128 -8.47 0.47 -9.83
C LEU A 128 -6.94 0.42 -9.94
N VAL A 129 -6.23 0.24 -8.83
CA VAL A 129 -4.78 -0.04 -8.83
C VAL A 129 -4.53 -1.45 -9.36
N CYS A 130 -5.29 -2.44 -8.88
CA CYS A 130 -5.17 -3.84 -9.30
C CYS A 130 -5.35 -3.98 -10.80
N ASP A 131 -6.44 -3.44 -11.36
CA ASP A 131 -6.73 -3.48 -12.78
C ASP A 131 -5.61 -2.81 -13.59
N ALA A 132 -5.15 -1.63 -13.17
CA ALA A 132 -4.07 -0.91 -13.86
C ALA A 132 -2.71 -1.63 -13.79
N ALA A 133 -2.44 -2.35 -12.70
CA ALA A 133 -1.23 -3.16 -12.55
C ALA A 133 -1.27 -4.42 -13.43
N GLU A 134 -2.41 -5.11 -13.48
CA GLU A 134 -2.64 -6.24 -14.38
C GLU A 134 -2.51 -5.82 -15.85
N GLU A 135 -3.11 -4.69 -16.24
CA GLU A 135 -2.95 -4.10 -17.59
C GLU A 135 -1.49 -3.76 -17.91
N ALA A 136 -0.71 -3.38 -16.90
CA ALA A 136 0.73 -3.12 -17.03
C ALA A 136 1.59 -4.39 -17.05
N GLY A 137 0.99 -5.58 -16.93
CA GLY A 137 1.66 -6.88 -17.00
C GLY A 137 2.13 -7.44 -15.66
N PHE A 138 1.68 -6.88 -14.53
CA PHE A 138 2.02 -7.39 -13.20
C PHE A 138 1.05 -8.48 -12.73
N THR A 139 1.57 -9.48 -12.02
CA THR A 139 0.74 -10.38 -11.23
C THR A 139 0.22 -9.66 -10.00
N VAL A 140 -1.08 -9.76 -9.74
CA VAL A 140 -1.75 -9.07 -8.63
C VAL A 140 -2.47 -10.08 -7.73
N VAL A 141 -2.36 -9.89 -6.42
CA VAL A 141 -3.19 -10.50 -5.40
C VAL A 141 -4.14 -9.42 -4.88
N ARG A 142 -5.44 -9.53 -5.19
CA ARG A 142 -6.45 -8.56 -4.79
C ARG A 142 -6.81 -8.78 -3.30
N ALA A 143 -6.49 -7.82 -2.44
CA ALA A 143 -6.70 -7.89 -1.00
C ALA A 143 -8.18 -7.65 -0.62
N GLY A 144 -8.99 -8.70 -0.66
CA GLY A 144 -10.43 -8.64 -0.38
C GLY A 144 -10.84 -8.91 1.08
N TRP A 145 -9.90 -8.92 2.03
CA TRP A 145 -10.16 -9.31 3.42
C TRP A 145 -10.52 -8.15 4.36
N ALA A 146 -10.27 -6.90 3.96
CA ALA A 146 -10.72 -5.73 4.71
C ALA A 146 -12.18 -5.38 4.42
N THR A 147 -12.79 -4.59 5.31
CA THR A 147 -14.08 -3.96 5.00
C THR A 147 -13.89 -2.92 3.89
N PRO A 148 -14.58 -3.04 2.74
CA PRO A 148 -14.40 -2.10 1.63
C PRO A 148 -14.75 -0.67 2.04
N SER A 149 -13.95 0.31 1.59
CA SER A 149 -14.30 1.73 1.69
C SER A 149 -14.38 2.39 0.32
N HIS A 150 -15.61 2.63 -0.15
CA HIS A 150 -15.85 3.40 -1.37
C HIS A 150 -15.32 4.83 -1.26
N ALA A 151 -15.41 5.46 -0.08
CA ALA A 151 -14.98 6.84 0.12
C ALA A 151 -13.45 6.99 0.02
N LEU A 152 -12.70 5.99 0.50
CA LEU A 152 -11.24 5.96 0.40
C LEU A 152 -10.79 5.73 -1.05
N SER A 153 -11.34 4.72 -1.72
CA SER A 153 -11.01 4.44 -3.13
C SER A 153 -11.37 5.63 -4.03
N ASP A 154 -12.57 6.21 -3.88
CA ASP A 154 -12.95 7.40 -4.64
C ASP A 154 -12.01 8.59 -4.40
N ALA A 155 -11.55 8.78 -3.16
CA ALA A 155 -10.63 9.86 -2.84
C ALA A 155 -9.24 9.66 -3.47
N GLN A 156 -8.70 8.44 -3.37
CA GLN A 156 -7.40 8.09 -3.93
C GLN A 156 -7.39 8.27 -5.46
N GLU A 157 -8.52 7.98 -6.12
CA GLU A 157 -8.58 7.83 -7.56
C GLU A 157 -9.17 9.04 -8.30
N LYS A 158 -10.08 9.80 -7.69
CA LYS A 158 -10.72 10.98 -8.31
C LYS A 158 -10.19 12.30 -7.77
N GLU A 159 -9.97 12.38 -6.46
CA GLU A 159 -9.50 13.61 -5.82
C GLU A 159 -7.98 13.68 -5.77
N GLY A 160 -7.31 12.54 -5.97
CA GLY A 160 -5.87 12.41 -5.81
C GLY A 160 -5.41 12.83 -4.42
N ARG A 161 -6.31 12.86 -3.45
CA ARG A 161 -6.01 13.23 -2.07
C ARG A 161 -5.81 11.95 -1.29
N THR A 162 -4.54 11.68 -1.03
CA THR A 162 -3.99 10.94 0.11
C THR A 162 -2.65 11.60 0.40
#